data_AF-A0A939XNR6-F1
#
_entry.id   AF-A0A939XNR6-F1
#
_cell.length_a   1.000
_cell.length_b   1.000
_cell.length_c   1.000
_cell.angle_alpha   90.00
_cell.angle_beta   90.00
_cell.angle_gamma   90.00
#
_symmetry.space_group_name_H-M   'P 1'
#
loop_
_entity.id
_entity.type
_entity.pdbx_description
1 polymer ?
#
loop_
_entity_poly.entity_id
_entity_poly.type
_entity_poly.pdbx_seq_one_letter_code
_entity_poly.pdbx_strand_id
1 'polypeptide(L)' 'LALRGTVDAQLEAQESLVKASDRTYTLSELRYTMGVDSYLGVLDAQRSLYAAQQSLVAVRLAKLVSQVQLYSALGGGCDL' A
#
# COMPACT_ATOMS: atom_id res chain seq x y z
N LEU A 1 -20.86 3.13 10.13
CA LEU A 1 -19.70 4.04 10.25
C LEU A 1 -18.39 3.33 10.62
N ALA A 2 -18.39 2.36 11.54
CA ALA A 2 -17.17 1.65 11.98
C ALA A 2 -16.37 0.95 10.85
N LEU A 3 -17.04 0.33 9.87
CA LEU A 3 -16.38 -0.40 8.77
C LEU A 3 -15.62 0.52 7.80
N ARG A 4 -16.13 1.74 7.57
CA ARG A 4 -15.49 2.71 6.67
C ARG A 4 -14.25 3.33 7.32
N GLY A 5 -14.34 3.66 8.62
CA GLY A 5 -13.20 4.16 9.39
C GLY A 5 -12.07 3.14 9.54
N THR A 6 -12.38 1.85 9.62
CA THR A 6 -11.35 0.79 9.68
C THR A 6 -10.61 0.61 8.36
N VAL A 7 -11.31 0.67 7.22
CA VAL A 7 -10.66 0.61 5.89
C VAL A 7 -9.82 1.85 5.60
N ASP A 8 -10.28 3.03 6.00
CA ASP A 8 -9.52 4.27 5.82
C ASP A 8 -8.24 4.27 6.70
N ALA A 9 -8.32 3.81 7.95
CA ALA A 9 -7.15 3.63 8.80
C ALA A 9 -6.16 2.59 8.25
N GLN A 10 -6.66 1.48 7.69
CA GLN A 10 -5.82 0.48 7.03
C GLN A 10 -5.12 1.05 5.80
N LEU A 11 -5.81 1.88 5.02
CA LEU A 11 -5.23 2.54 3.85
C LEU A 11 -4.09 3.47 4.25
N GLU A 12 -4.31 4.32 5.27
CA GLU A 12 -3.29 5.23 5.79
C GLU A 12 -2.06 4.49 6.32
N ALA A 13 -2.27 3.41 7.09
CA ALA A 13 -1.19 2.56 7.57
C ALA A 13 -0.38 1.95 6.42
N GLN A 14 -1.05 1.49 5.36
CA GLN A 14 -0.39 0.88 4.21
C GLN A 14 0.38 1.93 3.37
N GLU A 15 -0.12 3.16 3.26
CA GLU A 15 0.60 4.28 2.64
C GLU A 15 1.85 4.67 3.45
N SER A 16 1.74 4.69 4.78
CA SER A 16 2.88 4.91 5.67
C SER A 16 3.95 3.83 5.50
N LEU A 17 3.54 2.56 5.39
CA LEU A 17 4.46 1.44 5.15
C LEU A 17 5.20 1.55 3.81
N VAL A 18 4.51 1.98 2.74
CA VAL A 18 5.16 2.24 1.45
C VAL A 18 6.22 3.34 1.59
N LYS A 19 5.88 4.45 2.25
CA LYS A 19 6.84 5.56 2.48
C LYS A 19 8.06 5.11 3.29
N ALA A 20 7.86 4.32 4.35
CA ALA A 20 8.96 3.81 5.16
C ALA A 20 9.86 2.84 4.39
N SER A 21 9.26 1.97 3.56
CA SER A 21 9.99 1.03 2.71
C SER A 21 10.79 1.75 1.62
N ASP A 22 10.22 2.81 1.04
CA ASP A 22 10.89 3.66 0.04
C ASP A 22 12.10 4.39 0.63
N ARG A 23 11.95 4.91 1.86
CA ARG A 23 13.07 5.50 2.58
C ARG A 23 14.17 4.48 2.87
N THR A 24 13.81 3.26 3.22
CA THR A 24 14.75 2.16 3.48
C THR A 24 15.51 1.76 2.20
N TYR A 25 14.81 1.69 1.07
CA TYR A 25 15.41 1.47 -0.24
C TYR A 25 16.43 2.56 -0.58
N THR A 26 16.02 3.83 -0.48
CA THR A 26 16.89 4.99 -0.74
C THR A 26 18.16 4.96 0.12
N LEU A 27 18.03 4.69 1.43
CA LEU A 27 19.18 4.62 2.33
C LEU A 27 20.10 3.43 2.04
N SER A 28 19.55 2.30 1.58
CA SER A 28 20.34 1.12 1.23
C SER A 28 21.10 1.33 -0.09
N GLU A 29 20.47 1.99 -1.07
CA GLU A 29 21.11 2.40 -2.31
C GLU A 29 22.25 3.40 -2.07
N LEU A 30 22.05 4.36 -1.17
CA LEU A 30 23.11 5.28 -0.74
C LEU A 30 24.29 4.56 -0.09
N ARG A 31 24.04 3.62 0.83
CA ARG A 31 25.12 2.84 1.46
C ARG A 31 25.89 1.99 0.45
N TYR A 32 25.20 1.37 -0.50
CA TYR A 32 25.84 0.63 -1.58
C TYR A 32 26.71 1.52 -2.47
N THR A 33 26.19 2.67 -2.92
CA THR A 33 26.93 3.59 -3.79
C THR A 33 28.12 4.25 -3.09
N MET A 34 28.06 4.39 -1.76
CA MET A 34 29.21 4.80 -0.93
C MET A 34 30.18 3.65 -0.60
N GLY A 35 29.89 2.41 -1.02
CA GLY A 35 30.73 1.24 -0.73
C GLY A 35 30.68 0.75 0.72
N VAL A 36 29.68 1.17 1.50
CA VAL A 36 29.51 0.83 2.92
C VAL A 36 28.86 -0.54 3.11
N ASP A 37 27.95 -0.92 2.22
CA ASP A 37 27.23 -2.20 2.26
C ASP A 37 27.22 -2.88 0.88
N SER A 38 26.97 -4.19 0.86
CA SER A 38 26.82 -4.96 -0.39
C SER A 38 25.48 -4.67 -1.08
N TYR A 39 25.40 -4.97 -2.39
CA TYR A 39 24.18 -4.78 -3.18
C TYR A 39 22.98 -5.62 -2.72
N LEU A 40 23.20 -6.70 -1.95
CA LEU A 40 22.13 -7.55 -1.44
C LEU A 40 21.10 -6.74 -0.62
N GLY A 41 21.56 -5.78 0.19
CA GLY A 41 20.69 -4.93 1.00
C GLY A 41 19.79 -4.03 0.15
N VAL A 42 20.26 -3.60 -1.02
CA VAL A 42 19.45 -2.84 -1.99
C VAL A 42 18.33 -3.71 -2.55
N LEU A 43 18.66 -4.95 -2.93
CA LEU A 43 17.71 -5.91 -3.50
C LEU A 43 16.61 -6.27 -2.49
N ASP A 44 16.98 -6.54 -1.24
CA ASP A 44 16.02 -6.87 -0.18
C ASP A 44 15.11 -5.68 0.15
N ALA A 45 15.66 -4.46 0.19
CA ALA A 45 14.86 -3.26 0.41
C ALA A 45 13.91 -2.99 -0.76
N GLN A 46 14.36 -3.19 -2.00
CA GLN A 46 13.54 -3.05 -3.21
C GLN A 46 12.39 -4.07 -3.21
N ARG A 47 12.68 -5.34 -2.90
CA ARG A 47 11.67 -6.39 -2.79
C ARG A 47 10.62 -6.05 -1.73
N SER A 48 11.06 -5.52 -0.59
CA SER A 48 10.17 -5.10 0.51
C SER A 48 9.27 -3.92 0.10
N LEU A 49 9.84 -2.91 -0.57
CA LEU A 49 9.08 -1.78 -1.13
C LEU A 49 8.02 -2.26 -2.13
N TYR A 50 8.40 -3.15 -3.04
CA TYR A 50 7.47 -3.67 -4.05
C TYR A 50 6.32 -4.47 -3.41
N ALA A 51 6.60 -5.27 -2.38
CA ALA A 51 5.57 -5.97 -1.62
C ALA A 51 4.62 -5.00 -0.89
N ALA A 52 5.16 -3.93 -0.29
CA ALA A 52 4.35 -2.90 0.37
C ALA A 52 3.44 -2.16 -0.62
N GLN A 53 3.93 -1.86 -1.82
CA GLN A 53 3.17 -1.24 -2.90
C GLN A 53 2.05 -2.15 -3.41
N GLN A 54 2.32 -3.43 -3.63
CA GLN A 54 1.28 -4.41 -4.02
C GLN A 54 0.17 -4.53 -2.97
N SER A 55 0.54 -4.56 -1.69
CA SER A 55 -0.44 -4.58 -0.60
C SER A 55 -1.31 -3.31 -0.59
N LEU A 56 -0.71 -2.13 -0.83
CA LEU A 56 -1.46 -0.88 -0.97
C LEU A 56 -2.49 -0.93 -2.10
N VAL A 57 -2.10 -1.48 -3.26
CA VAL A 57 -3.02 -1.67 -4.39
C VAL A 57 -4.16 -2.61 -4.03
N ALA A 58 -3.87 -3.72 -3.34
CA ALA A 58 -4.89 -4.66 -2.90
C ALA A 58 -5.90 -4.04 -1.92
N VAL A 59 -5.42 -3.24 -0.95
CA VAL A 59 -6.29 -2.53 0.01
C VAL A 59 -7.16 -1.50 -0.71
N ARG A 60 -6.60 -0.74 -1.67
CA ARG A 60 -7.37 0.21 -2.50
C ARG A 60 -8.46 -0.50 -3.31
N LEU A 61 -8.14 -1.64 -3.90
CA LEU A 61 -9.11 -2.47 -4.61
C LEU A 61 -10.23 -2.94 -3.68
N ALA A 62 -9.89 -3.47 -2.49
CA ALA A 62 -10.88 -3.93 -1.52
C ALA A 62 -11.84 -2.82 -1.08
N LYS A 63 -11.33 -1.59 -0.93
CA LYS A 63 -12.15 -0.40 -0.65
C LYS A 63 -13.13 -0.10 -1.79
N LEU A 64 -12.67 -0.11 -3.04
CA LEU A 64 -13.53 0.12 -4.21
C LEU A 64 -14.61 -0.96 -4.36
N VAL A 65 -14.25 -2.23 -4.18
CA VAL A 65 -15.20 -3.35 -4.22
C VAL A 65 -16.27 -3.18 -3.13
N SER A 66 -15.88 -2.80 -1.92
CA SER A 66 -16.81 -2.55 -0.82
C SER A 66 -17.78 -1.39 -1.11
N GLN A 67 -17.31 -0.35 -1.82
CA GLN A 67 -18.16 0.76 -2.25
C GLN A 67 -19.18 0.34 -3.32
N VAL A 68 -18.76 -0.47 -4.30
CA VAL A 68 -19.64 -1.01 -5.34
C VAL A 68 -20.71 -1.94 -4.73
N GLN A 69 -20.32 -2.78 -3.76
CA GLN A 69 -21.26 -3.64 -3.03
C GLN A 69 -22.27 -2.82 -2.24
N LEU A 70 -21.83 -1.76 -1.55
CA LEU A 70 -22.73 -0.85 -0.85
C LEU A 70 -23.70 -0.17 -1.81
N TYR A 71 -23.23 0.33 -2.96
CA TYR A 71 -24.07 0.92 -4.00
C TYR A 71 -25.13 -0.06 -4.50
N SER A 72 -24.72 -1.30 -4.77
CA SER A 72 -25.63 -2.37 -5.22
C SER A 72 -26.67 -2.73 -4.14
N ALA A 73 -26.24 -2.83 -2.88
CA ALA A 73 -27.11 -3.14 -1.74
C ALA A 73 -28.13 -2.02 -1.42
N LEU A 74 -27.80 -0.77 -1.74
CA LEU A 74 -28.69 0.39 -1.59
C LEU A 74 -29.68 0.56 -2.74
N GLY A 75 -29.78 -0.43 -3.65
CA GLY A 75 -30.76 -0.43 -4.74
C GLY A 75 -30.17 -0.12 -6.11
N GLY A 76 -28.85 0.00 -6.26
CA GLY A 76 -28.18 -0.05 -7.58
C GLY A 76 -28.68 0.94 -8.65
N GLY A 77 -29.35 2.03 -8.26
CA GLY A 77 -30.10 2.88 -9.18
C GLY A 77 -31.48 2.31 -9.53
N CYS A 78 -32.38 2.12 -8.55
CA CYS A 78 -33.79 1.71 -8.77
C CYS A 78 -34.66 2.70 -9.59
N ASP A 79 -34.08 3.57 -10.41
CA ASP A 79 -34.77 4.37 -11.44
C ASP A 79 -33.90 4.42 -12.71
N LEU A 80 -34.01 3.38 -13.55
CA LEU A 80 -33.76 3.38 -15.00
C LEU A 80 -34.79 2.44 -15.64
#